data_AF-A0AAV0DB48-F1
#
_entry.id   AF-A0AAV0DB48-F1
#
_cell.length_a   1.000
_cell.length_b   1.000
_cell.length_c   1.000
_cell.angle_alpha   90.00
_cell.angle_beta   90.00
_cell.angle_gamma   90.00
#
_symmetry.space_group_name_H-M   'P 1'
#
loop_
_entity.id
_entity.type
_entity.pdbx_description
1 polymer ?
#
loop_
_entity_poly.entity_id
_entity_poly.type
_entity_poly.pdbx_seq_one_letter_code
_entity_poly.pdbx_strand_id
1 'polypeptide(L)'
;MSYDMQISTDAFNGDPWSEHNPINTGFYYVQSNNKTIRMFKTWYKLRESKVKEQDVLARMSRKGLLREMGLVVRCLDVLYFSGFCSDSNDVSVVSTVHANCCKTIRAKVDDLRNVLRDWKTYRNMSTSINFKWTEHVACKNSWKTSCNTTKTMHCM
;
A
#
# COMPACT_ATOMS: atom_id res chain seq x y z
N MET A 1 14.58 -15.93 -12.68
CA MET A 1 13.38 -15.41 -13.37
C MET A 1 13.32 -13.91 -13.18
N SER A 2 13.09 -13.15 -14.26
CA SER A 2 12.85 -11.70 -14.16
C SER A 2 11.36 -11.46 -13.95
N TYR A 3 10.99 -10.53 -13.07
CA TYR A 3 9.60 -10.12 -12.85
C TYR A 3 9.27 -8.92 -13.75
N ASP A 4 8.10 -8.92 -14.39
CA ASP A 4 7.65 -7.77 -15.18
C ASP A 4 7.23 -6.62 -14.26
N MET A 5 6.60 -6.95 -13.12
CA MET A 5 6.15 -5.99 -12.13
C MET A 5 6.25 -6.56 -10.72
N GLN A 6 6.63 -5.73 -9.77
CA GLN A 6 6.51 -5.99 -8.34
C GLN A 6 5.70 -4.88 -7.70
N ILE A 7 4.72 -5.21 -6.87
CA ILE A 7 3.79 -4.21 -6.31
C ILE A 7 3.50 -4.49 -4.85
N SER A 8 3.48 -3.42 -4.05
CA SER A 8 3.07 -3.49 -2.65
C SER A 8 1.60 -3.88 -2.47
N THR A 9 1.22 -4.28 -1.27
CA THR A 9 -0.15 -4.68 -0.94
C THR A 9 -0.61 -4.03 0.36
N ASP A 10 -1.91 -3.83 0.54
CA ASP A 10 -2.51 -3.34 1.79
C ASP A 10 -2.65 -4.44 2.85
N ALA A 11 -2.67 -5.70 2.40
CA ALA A 11 -2.62 -6.91 3.20
C ALA A 11 -2.02 -8.01 2.33
N PHE A 12 -1.21 -8.88 2.93
CA PHE A 12 -0.56 -9.98 2.22
C PHE A 12 -1.19 -11.31 2.62
N ASN A 13 -1.66 -12.10 1.65
CA ASN A 13 -2.33 -13.37 1.91
C ASN A 13 -1.38 -14.58 2.03
N GLY A 14 -0.06 -14.35 1.96
CA GLY A 14 0.96 -15.39 2.03
C GLY A 14 1.41 -15.93 0.66
N ASP A 15 0.67 -15.64 -0.42
CA ASP A 15 1.02 -16.03 -1.79
C ASP A 15 1.38 -14.79 -2.63
N PRO A 16 2.67 -14.61 -3.00
CA PRO A 16 3.10 -13.47 -3.80
C PRO A 16 2.57 -13.47 -5.24
N TRP A 17 1.98 -14.57 -5.72
CA TRP A 17 1.44 -14.69 -7.08
C TRP A 17 -0.08 -14.50 -7.14
N SER A 18 -0.73 -14.39 -5.99
CA SER A 18 -2.18 -14.32 -5.90
C SER A 18 -2.71 -12.98 -6.39
N GLU A 19 -3.61 -13.03 -7.39
CA GLU A 19 -4.39 -11.89 -7.89
C GLU A 19 -5.45 -11.38 -6.88
N HIS A 20 -5.60 -12.07 -5.75
CA HIS A 20 -6.50 -11.69 -4.66
C HIS A 20 -5.82 -10.79 -3.62
N ASN A 21 -4.50 -10.60 -3.68
CA ASN A 21 -3.86 -9.62 -2.82
C ASN A 21 -4.41 -8.22 -3.15
N PRO A 22 -4.81 -7.42 -2.14
CA PRO A 22 -5.20 -6.03 -2.32
C PRO A 22 -3.97 -5.20 -2.68
N ILE A 23 -3.65 -5.13 -3.97
CA ILE A 23 -2.52 -4.36 -4.48
C ILE A 23 -2.63 -2.88 -4.10
N ASN A 24 -1.48 -2.29 -3.81
CA ASN A 24 -1.31 -0.90 -3.42
C ASN A 24 -0.36 -0.21 -4.42
N THR A 25 -0.83 0.88 -5.04
CA THR A 25 -0.05 1.61 -6.06
C THR A 25 0.88 2.68 -5.47
N GLY A 26 1.05 2.73 -4.15
CA GLY A 26 2.00 3.60 -3.46
C GLY A 26 3.45 3.21 -3.70
N PHE A 27 3.72 1.92 -3.93
CA PHE A 27 5.03 1.44 -4.35
C PHE A 27 4.92 0.28 -5.35
N TYR A 28 5.60 0.43 -6.48
CA TYR A 28 5.81 -0.65 -7.44
C TYR A 28 7.08 -0.44 -8.26
N TYR A 29 7.68 -1.55 -8.68
CA TYR A 29 8.74 -1.62 -9.67
C TYR A 29 8.19 -2.25 -10.94
N VAL A 30 8.55 -1.71 -12.10
CA VAL A 30 8.16 -2.27 -13.40
C VAL A 30 9.37 -2.33 -14.32
N GLN A 31 9.62 -3.50 -14.89
CA GLN A 31 10.62 -3.66 -15.95
C GLN A 31 10.01 -3.19 -17.27
N SER A 32 10.70 -2.27 -17.98
CA SER A 32 10.22 -1.81 -19.28
C SER A 32 10.34 -2.90 -20.34
N ASN A 33 9.20 -3.31 -20.90
CA ASN A 33 9.11 -4.25 -22.01
C ASN A 33 7.75 -4.14 -22.72
N ASN A 34 7.56 -4.88 -23.81
CA ASN A 34 6.32 -4.82 -24.60
C ASN A 34 5.06 -5.18 -23.79
N LYS A 35 5.16 -6.10 -22.81
CA LYS A 35 4.03 -6.50 -21.96
C LYS A 35 3.65 -5.38 -21.00
N THR A 36 4.62 -4.77 -20.34
CA THR A 36 4.37 -3.68 -19.37
C THR A 36 3.92 -2.39 -20.06
N ILE A 37 4.42 -2.09 -21.26
CA ILE A 37 3.90 -1.00 -22.11
C ILE A 37 2.43 -1.23 -22.46
N ARG A 38 2.07 -2.46 -22.86
CA ARG A 38 0.67 -2.83 -23.16
C ARG A 38 -0.20 -2.69 -21.92
N MET A 39 0.28 -3.17 -20.77
CA MET A 39 -0.42 -3.08 -19.49
C MET A 39 -0.71 -1.62 -19.10
N PHE A 40 0.28 -0.73 -19.14
CA PHE A 40 0.05 0.70 -18.84
C PHE A 40 -0.90 1.38 -19.84
N LYS A 41 -0.80 1.06 -21.15
CA LYS A 41 -1.76 1.58 -22.15
C LYS A 41 -3.19 1.13 -21.86
N THR A 42 -3.39 -0.13 -21.47
CA THR A 42 -4.72 -0.64 -21.10
C THR A 42 -5.20 -0.01 -19.81
N TRP A 43 -4.34 0.08 -18.78
CA TRP A 43 -4.68 0.71 -17.51
C TRP A 43 -5.15 2.16 -17.71
N TYR A 44 -4.41 2.94 -18.49
CA TYR A 44 -4.79 4.32 -18.83
C TYR A 44 -6.12 4.42 -19.59
N LYS A 45 -6.38 3.49 -20.52
CA LYS A 45 -7.65 3.45 -21.28
C LYS A 45 -8.85 3.10 -20.42
N LEU A 46 -8.64 2.29 -19.37
CA LEU A 46 -9.67 1.88 -18.43
C LEU A 46 -9.88 2.88 -17.30
N ARG A 47 -9.16 4.01 -17.27
CA ARG A 47 -9.41 5.03 -16.25
C ARG A 47 -10.82 5.56 -16.43
N GLU A 48 -11.56 5.59 -15.33
CA GLU A 48 -12.90 6.13 -15.25
C GLU A 48 -12.87 7.37 -14.35
N SER A 49 -13.55 8.43 -14.77
CA SER A 49 -13.74 9.60 -13.92
C SER A 49 -14.38 9.18 -12.60
N LYS A 50 -13.75 9.55 -11.47
CA LYS A 50 -14.15 9.24 -10.09
C LYS A 50 -13.77 7.84 -9.56
N VAL A 51 -13.03 7.03 -10.31
CA VAL A 51 -12.46 5.76 -9.80
C VAL A 51 -10.98 5.96 -9.50
N LYS A 52 -10.48 5.43 -8.38
CA LYS A 52 -9.05 5.51 -8.04
C LYS A 52 -8.25 4.62 -8.99
N GLU A 53 -7.08 5.08 -9.43
CA GLU A 53 -6.20 4.31 -10.33
C GLU A 53 -5.85 2.92 -9.76
N GLN A 54 -5.63 2.82 -8.43
CA GLN A 54 -5.43 1.55 -7.73
C GLN A 54 -6.60 0.58 -7.92
N ASP A 55 -7.84 1.08 -7.86
CA ASP A 55 -9.04 0.24 -8.02
C ASP A 55 -9.16 -0.30 -9.44
N VAL A 56 -8.78 0.50 -10.45
CA VAL A 56 -8.76 0.06 -11.85
C VAL A 56 -7.74 -1.07 -12.02
N LEU A 57 -6.51 -0.90 -11.52
CA LEU A 57 -5.48 -1.94 -11.60
C LEU A 57 -5.89 -3.21 -10.82
N ALA A 58 -6.49 -3.05 -9.65
CA ALA A 58 -6.95 -4.17 -8.83
C ALA A 58 -8.06 -4.96 -9.55
N ARG A 59 -8.99 -4.27 -10.23
CA ARG A 59 -9.99 -4.90 -11.10
C ARG A 59 -9.35 -5.63 -12.27
N MET A 60 -8.33 -5.05 -12.91
CA MET A 60 -7.58 -5.70 -13.99
C MET A 60 -6.92 -7.00 -13.51
N SER A 61 -6.27 -6.96 -12.34
CA SER A 61 -5.61 -8.12 -11.73
C SER A 61 -6.63 -9.22 -11.41
N ARG A 62 -7.71 -8.91 -10.68
CA ARG A 62 -8.74 -9.90 -10.30
C ARG A 62 -9.49 -10.52 -11.49
N LYS A 63 -9.59 -9.78 -12.61
CA LYS A 63 -10.18 -10.29 -13.86
C LYS A 63 -9.19 -11.13 -14.67
N GLY A 64 -7.95 -11.32 -14.22
CA GLY A 64 -6.92 -12.08 -14.92
C GLY A 64 -6.28 -11.35 -16.10
N LEU A 65 -6.56 -10.06 -16.32
CA LEU A 65 -6.07 -9.31 -17.48
C LEU A 65 -4.52 -9.21 -17.50
N LEU A 66 -3.90 -9.12 -16.32
CA LEU A 66 -2.43 -9.08 -16.23
C LEU A 66 -1.81 -10.43 -16.68
N ARG A 67 -2.43 -11.54 -16.29
CA ARG A 67 -2.05 -12.89 -16.71
C ARG A 67 -2.31 -13.12 -18.20
N GLU A 68 -3.44 -12.66 -18.73
CA GLU A 68 -3.76 -12.73 -20.17
C GLU A 68 -2.76 -11.95 -21.04
N MET A 69 -2.20 -10.86 -20.50
CA MET A 69 -1.12 -10.12 -21.14
C MET A 69 0.28 -10.77 -20.95
N GLY A 70 0.36 -11.90 -20.25
CA GLY A 70 1.58 -12.66 -20.01
C GLY A 70 2.54 -12.00 -19.01
N LEU A 71 2.04 -11.11 -18.13
CA LEU A 71 2.88 -10.49 -17.10
C LEU A 71 3.14 -11.46 -15.95
N VAL A 72 4.40 -11.49 -15.51
CA VAL A 72 4.82 -12.08 -14.24
C VAL A 72 4.80 -10.96 -13.20
N VAL A 73 3.73 -10.92 -12.40
CA VAL A 73 3.51 -9.92 -11.36
C VAL A 73 3.73 -10.54 -9.99
N ARG A 74 4.58 -9.93 -9.17
CA ARG A 74 4.84 -10.36 -7.79
C ARG A 74 4.28 -9.34 -6.81
N CYS A 75 3.41 -9.78 -5.91
CA CYS A 75 2.97 -9.01 -4.76
C CYS A 75 4.05 -9.03 -3.68
N LEU A 76 4.32 -7.85 -3.10
CA LEU A 76 5.31 -7.67 -2.05
C LEU A 76 4.63 -7.82 -0.68
N ASP A 77 5.34 -8.50 0.22
CA ASP A 77 4.90 -8.77 1.58
C ASP A 77 4.88 -7.47 2.41
N VAL A 78 3.83 -7.31 3.22
CA VAL A 78 3.69 -6.23 4.20
C VAL A 78 4.81 -6.24 5.24
N LEU A 79 5.55 -7.35 5.38
CA LEU A 79 6.78 -7.43 6.16
C LEU A 79 7.78 -6.29 5.84
N TYR A 80 7.99 -5.99 4.56
CA TYR A 80 8.90 -4.93 4.10
C TYR A 80 8.17 -3.59 3.85
N PHE A 81 6.88 -3.67 3.52
CA PHE A 81 6.00 -2.55 3.16
C PHE A 81 4.85 -2.44 4.16
N SER A 82 5.18 -2.11 5.41
CA SER A 82 4.20 -1.93 6.47
C SER A 82 3.17 -0.85 6.08
N GLY A 83 2.02 -0.80 6.74
CA GLY A 83 1.07 0.27 6.51
C GLY A 83 -0.05 0.31 7.53
N PHE A 84 -0.83 1.38 7.48
CA PHE A 84 -1.90 1.58 8.46
C PHE A 84 -3.07 0.59 8.34
N CYS A 85 -3.17 -0.14 7.22
CA CYS A 85 -4.08 -1.28 7.08
C CYS A 85 -3.53 -2.56 7.74
N SER A 86 -2.22 -2.74 7.74
CA SER A 86 -1.55 -3.95 8.19
C SER A 86 -0.12 -3.62 8.59
N ASP A 87 0.15 -3.67 9.88
CA ASP A 87 1.51 -3.47 10.39
C ASP A 87 2.40 -4.66 10.06
N SER A 88 3.66 -4.37 9.74
CA SER A 88 4.70 -5.39 9.72
C SER A 88 4.98 -5.90 11.14
N ASN A 89 5.17 -7.21 11.26
CA ASN A 89 5.54 -7.87 12.51
C ASN A 89 7.04 -7.77 12.83
N ASP A 90 7.87 -7.24 11.91
CA ASP A 90 9.31 -7.08 12.13
C ASP A 90 9.79 -5.71 11.63
N VAL A 91 9.95 -4.79 12.58
CA VAL A 91 10.48 -3.44 12.33
C VAL A 91 11.88 -3.42 11.72
N SER A 92 12.68 -4.47 11.91
CA SER A 92 14.08 -4.49 11.48
C SER A 92 14.25 -4.52 9.97
N VAL A 93 13.23 -4.98 9.25
CA VAL A 93 13.22 -5.12 7.79
C VAL A 93 12.26 -4.15 7.08
N VAL A 94 11.46 -3.38 7.83
CA VAL A 94 10.56 -2.38 7.25
C VAL A 94 11.34 -1.31 6.50
N SER A 95 11.04 -1.17 5.22
CA SER A 95 11.69 -0.22 4.31
C SER A 95 10.76 0.90 3.87
N THR A 96 9.45 0.69 3.93
CA THR A 96 8.43 1.68 3.52
C THR A 96 7.17 1.53 4.39
N VAL A 97 6.51 2.65 4.69
CA VAL A 97 5.25 2.67 5.45
C VAL A 97 4.16 3.39 4.66
N HIS A 98 3.02 2.74 4.41
CA HIS A 98 1.88 3.32 3.72
C HIS A 98 0.82 3.90 4.66
N ALA A 99 0.40 5.13 4.37
CA ALA A 99 -0.66 5.84 5.09
C ALA A 99 -1.96 5.97 4.27
N ASN A 100 -2.16 5.10 3.29
CA ASN A 100 -3.28 5.15 2.36
C ASN A 100 -4.63 4.79 3.00
N CYS A 101 -4.62 4.00 4.08
CA CYS A 101 -5.84 3.51 4.75
C CYS A 101 -6.50 4.51 5.70
N CYS A 102 -6.03 5.75 5.77
CA CYS A 102 -6.70 6.82 6.52
C CYS A 102 -7.47 7.76 5.62
N LYS A 103 -8.59 8.25 6.15
CA LYS A 103 -9.51 9.12 5.44
C LYS A 103 -9.05 10.59 5.39
N THR A 104 -8.41 11.10 6.43
CA THR A 104 -8.06 12.54 6.54
C THR A 104 -6.55 12.77 6.57
N ILE A 105 -6.12 13.91 5.99
CA ILE A 105 -4.69 14.29 5.98
C ILE A 105 -4.15 14.42 7.41
N ARG A 106 -4.93 15.03 8.31
CA ARG A 106 -4.55 15.20 9.72
C ARG A 106 -4.25 13.86 10.38
N ALA A 107 -5.13 12.88 10.24
CA ALA A 107 -4.93 11.55 10.80
C ALA A 107 -3.67 10.87 10.24
N LYS A 108 -3.43 11.00 8.92
CA LYS A 108 -2.21 10.49 8.28
C LYS A 108 -0.96 11.08 8.92
N VAL A 109 -0.91 12.41 9.06
CA VAL A 109 0.25 13.11 9.62
C VAL A 109 0.45 12.74 11.10
N ASP A 110 -0.63 12.65 11.89
CA ASP A 110 -0.54 12.33 13.31
C ASP A 110 0.03 10.92 13.54
N ASP A 111 -0.45 9.90 12.82
CA ASP A 111 0.07 8.53 12.96
C ASP A 111 1.43 8.34 12.29
N LEU A 112 1.76 9.06 11.21
CA LEU A 112 3.12 9.03 10.63
C LEU A 112 4.16 9.59 11.61
N ARG A 113 3.80 10.58 12.44
CA ARG A 113 4.68 11.06 13.52
C ARG A 113 4.91 9.99 14.58
N ASN A 114 3.90 9.18 14.89
CA ASN A 114 4.04 8.05 15.81
C ASN A 114 4.96 6.98 15.22
N VAL A 115 4.76 6.57 13.97
CA VAL A 115 5.66 5.65 13.25
C VAL A 115 7.11 6.14 13.27
N LEU A 116 7.36 7.42 13.00
CA LEU A 116 8.71 7.98 13.04
C LEU A 116 9.32 7.94 14.45
N ARG A 117 8.51 8.19 15.49
CA ARG A 117 8.94 8.11 16.90
C ARG A 117 9.30 6.67 17.27
N ASP A 118 8.48 5.71 16.88
CA ASP A 118 8.70 4.29 17.15
C ASP A 118 9.97 3.82 16.44
N TRP A 119 10.13 4.16 15.16
CA TRP A 119 11.35 3.85 14.42
C TRP A 119 12.61 4.43 15.08
N LYS A 120 12.58 5.70 15.52
CA LYS A 120 13.71 6.30 16.26
C LYS A 120 13.99 5.59 17.58
N THR A 121 12.94 5.17 18.28
CA THR A 121 13.06 4.42 19.54
C THR A 121 13.72 3.08 19.27
N TYR A 122 13.23 2.31 18.29
CA TYR A 122 13.82 1.06 17.83
C TYR A 122 15.30 1.20 17.49
N ARG A 123 15.67 2.23 16.72
CA ARG A 123 17.07 2.49 16.32
C ARG A 123 18.02 2.74 17.50
N ASN A 124 17.49 3.14 18.66
CA ASN A 124 18.25 3.38 19.88
C ASN A 124 18.19 2.20 20.88
N MET A 125 17.40 1.16 20.60
CA MET A 125 17.34 -0.04 21.45
C MET A 125 18.52 -0.96 21.17
N SER A 126 19.06 -1.57 22.22
CA SER A 126 20.10 -2.61 22.11
C SER A 126 19.52 -3.97 21.70
N THR A 127 18.24 -4.22 21.99
CA THR A 127 17.53 -5.46 21.63
C THR A 127 16.10 -5.14 21.20
N SER A 128 15.62 -5.84 20.16
CA SER A 128 14.33 -5.57 19.50
C SER A 128 13.17 -6.44 20.00
N ILE A 129 13.42 -7.30 21.00
CA ILE A 129 12.58 -8.45 21.38
C ILE A 129 11.13 -8.06 21.75
N ASN A 130 10.88 -6.80 22.11
CA ASN A 130 9.56 -6.30 22.51
C ASN A 130 9.07 -5.08 21.72
N PHE A 131 9.65 -4.80 20.55
CA PHE A 131 9.18 -3.67 19.76
C PHE A 131 7.75 -3.90 19.26
N LYS A 132 6.91 -2.87 19.39
CA LYS A 132 5.57 -2.83 18.79
C LYS A 132 5.33 -1.44 18.22
N TRP A 133 4.72 -1.38 17.05
CA TRP A 133 4.20 -0.13 16.51
C TRP A 133 3.14 0.45 17.44
N THR A 134 3.18 1.76 17.63
CA THR A 134 2.07 2.50 18.22
C THR A 134 0.85 2.29 17.32
N GLU A 135 -0.29 1.97 17.92
CA GLU A 135 -1.54 1.77 17.19
C GLU A 135 -1.95 3.05 16.43
N HIS A 136 -2.33 2.90 15.15
CA HIS A 136 -2.78 4.00 14.27
C HIS A 136 -4.20 4.50 14.63
N VAL A 137 -4.38 4.99 15.86
CA VAL A 137 -5.67 5.37 16.44
C VAL A 137 -6.28 6.56 15.70
N ALA A 138 -5.47 7.54 15.27
CA ALA A 138 -5.98 8.69 14.53
C ALA A 138 -6.55 8.26 13.18
N CYS A 139 -5.88 7.33 12.50
CA CYS A 139 -6.30 6.70 11.26
C CYS A 139 -7.63 5.98 11.43
N LYS A 140 -7.73 5.08 12.41
CA LYS A 140 -8.97 4.35 12.73
C LYS A 140 -10.13 5.29 13.02
N ASN A 141 -9.89 6.34 13.81
CA ASN A 141 -10.92 7.32 14.15
C ASN A 141 -11.30 8.24 12.98
N SER A 142 -10.42 8.43 11.99
CA SER A 142 -10.71 9.28 10.82
C SER A 142 -11.92 8.78 10.02
N TRP A 143 -12.23 7.48 10.08
CA TRP A 143 -13.37 6.87 9.41
C TRP A 143 -14.72 7.16 10.10
N LYS A 144 -14.72 7.48 11.40
CA LYS A 144 -15.92 7.79 12.19
C LYS A 144 -16.49 9.18 11.89
N THR A 145 -15.68 10.08 11.35
CA THR A 145 -16.09 11.45 11.05
C THR A 145 -16.55 11.57 9.59
N SER A 146 -17.66 12.27 9.35
CA SER A 146 -18.09 12.65 8.00
C SER A 146 -17.16 13.72 7.42
N CYS A 147 -16.84 13.61 6.12
CA CYS A 147 -16.07 14.64 5.43
C CYS A 147 -16.98 15.85 5.19
N ASN A 148 -16.78 16.93 5.93
CA ASN A 148 -17.41 18.22 5.64
C ASN A 148 -16.39 19.15 4.98
N THR A 149 -16.65 19.51 3.72
CA THR A 149 -15.84 20.40 2.88
C THR A 149 -15.75 21.85 3.40
N THR A 150 -16.53 22.21 4.40
CA THR A 150 -16.60 23.56 4.99
C THR A 150 -15.79 23.74 6.28
N LYS A 151 -15.23 22.67 6.85
CA LYS A 151 -14.24 22.75 7.94
C LYS A 151 -12.86 22.32 7.42
N THR A 152 -11.82 22.68 8.15
CA THR A 152 -10.38 22.38 7.96
C THR A 152 -10.00 20.90 7.77
N MET A 153 -10.96 20.02 7.49
CA MET A 153 -10.83 18.58 7.42
C MET A 153 -10.89 18.12 5.95
N HIS A 154 -9.75 18.22 5.27
CA HIS A 154 -9.59 17.64 3.93
C HIS A 154 -9.53 16.11 4.03
N CYS A 155 -10.38 15.46 3.25
CA CYS A 155 -10.38 14.01 3.05
C CYS A 155 -9.69 13.63 1.74
N MET A 156 -9.14 12.42 1.67
CA MET A 156 -8.47 11.83 0.50
C MET A 156 -9.22 10.62 -0.05
#